data_AF-A0A7K8B0V7-F1
#
_entry.id   AF-A0A7K8B0V7-F1
#
_cell.length_a   1.000
_cell.length_b   1.000
_cell.length_c   1.000
_cell.angle_alpha   90.00
_cell.angle_beta   90.00
_cell.angle_gamma   90.00
#
_symmetry.space_group_name_H-M   'P 1'
#
loop_
_entity.id
_entity.type
_entity.pdbx_description
1 polymer ?
#
loop_
_entity_poly.entity_id
_entity_poly.type
_entity_poly.pdbx_seq_one_letter_code
_entity_poly.pdbx_strand_id
1 'polypeptide(L)'
;PKDAVKALKKKLSKNCNHKEIRLTLSLLEMCMENCGPRFQSLVVKKDFCKDKLVKLLNPRYNLPIDMQEKILTFIMIWARGFQGMVDVSEVKDVYLELLKKGVEFPSSDTRSGGSKISPRPCAKSSPSSASPAKCSFLPLPTGPTLLLTPEQIGKLYSELDMAKMNVRVMSSILKENVPGSENPDDMNLLQKLYKTCRMMQERIMELLVTVENEDVIIELIQVNEDLNNVLLGHER
;
A
#
# COMPACT_ATOMS: atom_id res chain seq x y z
N PRO A 1 17.42 -12.90 -19.02
CA PRO A 1 16.73 -13.36 -17.78
C PRO A 1 17.32 -12.78 -16.48
N LYS A 2 18.62 -12.92 -16.23
CA LYS A 2 19.27 -12.46 -14.99
C LYS A 2 19.07 -10.96 -14.74
N ASP A 3 19.33 -10.11 -15.75
CA ASP A 3 19.17 -8.66 -15.61
C ASP A 3 17.71 -8.24 -15.40
N ALA A 4 16.77 -8.90 -16.08
CA ALA A 4 15.34 -8.67 -15.89
C ALA A 4 14.92 -8.99 -14.44
N VAL A 5 15.33 -10.15 -13.90
CA VAL A 5 15.07 -10.52 -12.50
C VAL A 5 15.72 -9.53 -11.53
N LYS A 6 16.95 -9.08 -11.82
CA LYS A 6 17.63 -8.06 -11.00
C LYS A 6 16.86 -6.73 -11.00
N ALA A 7 16.34 -6.30 -12.15
CA ALA A 7 15.51 -5.10 -12.25
C ALA A 7 14.20 -5.24 -11.47
N LEU A 8 13.51 -6.39 -11.57
CA LEU A 8 12.31 -6.70 -10.78
C LEU A 8 12.60 -6.66 -9.27
N LYS A 9 13.68 -7.31 -8.82
CA LYS A 9 14.13 -7.28 -7.42
C LYS A 9 14.36 -5.84 -6.93
N LYS A 10 14.99 -5.01 -7.75
CA LYS A 10 15.27 -3.60 -7.43
C LYS A 10 13.98 -2.78 -7.31
N LYS A 11 13.03 -2.98 -8.24
CA LYS A 11 11.73 -2.30 -8.20
C LYS A 11 10.91 -2.69 -6.97
N LEU A 12 10.84 -3.98 -6.63
CA LEU A 12 10.12 -4.45 -5.43
C LEU A 12 10.80 -4.02 -4.11
N SER A 13 12.13 -3.93 -4.07
CA SER A 13 12.84 -3.60 -2.82
C SER A 13 12.88 -2.10 -2.52
N LYS A 14 12.96 -1.29 -3.57
CA LYS A 14 13.11 0.16 -3.41
C LYS A 14 11.76 0.82 -3.20
N ASN A 15 10.66 0.26 -3.68
CA ASN A 15 9.43 1.02 -3.84
C ASN A 15 8.41 0.77 -2.72
N CYS A 16 7.82 1.87 -2.22
CA CYS A 16 6.67 1.84 -1.32
C CYS A 16 5.39 2.31 -2.03
N ASN A 17 5.47 2.68 -3.31
CA ASN A 17 4.32 3.08 -4.12
C ASN A 17 3.53 1.84 -4.56
N HIS A 18 2.30 1.70 -4.09
CA HIS A 18 1.47 0.53 -4.39
C HIS A 18 1.15 0.41 -5.88
N LYS A 19 1.02 1.52 -6.64
CA LYS A 19 0.82 1.49 -8.09
C LYS A 19 1.99 0.84 -8.81
N GLU A 20 3.22 1.23 -8.48
CA GLU A 20 4.41 0.62 -9.10
C GLU A 20 4.59 -0.85 -8.70
N ILE A 21 4.31 -1.20 -7.43
CA ILE A 21 4.35 -2.59 -6.99
C ILE A 21 3.30 -3.41 -7.75
N ARG A 22 2.07 -2.91 -7.88
CA ARG A 22 0.97 -3.55 -8.63
C ARG A 22 1.38 -3.85 -10.07
N LEU A 23 1.91 -2.86 -10.78
CA LEU A 23 2.40 -3.02 -12.16
C LEU A 23 3.55 -4.03 -12.23
N THR A 24 4.46 -4.01 -11.25
CA THR A 24 5.59 -4.96 -11.17
C THR A 24 5.11 -6.39 -10.93
N LEU A 25 4.11 -6.61 -10.07
CA LEU A 25 3.51 -7.92 -9.82
C LEU A 25 2.77 -8.44 -11.06
N SER A 26 2.03 -7.59 -11.78
CA SER A 26 1.38 -7.96 -13.05
C SER A 26 2.39 -8.33 -14.12
N LEU A 27 3.48 -7.57 -14.25
CA LEU A 27 4.57 -7.90 -15.18
C LEU A 27 5.23 -9.24 -14.80
N LEU A 28 5.46 -9.48 -13.51
CA LEU A 28 6.04 -10.72 -13.02
C LEU A 28 5.15 -11.93 -13.35
N GLU A 29 3.84 -11.82 -13.18
CA GLU A 29 2.87 -12.85 -13.57
C GLU A 29 3.01 -13.20 -15.05
N MET A 30 2.96 -12.19 -15.93
CA MET A 30 3.12 -12.36 -17.36
C MET A 30 4.48 -12.99 -17.70
N CYS A 31 5.57 -12.57 -17.06
CA CYS A 31 6.88 -13.17 -17.27
C CYS A 31 6.93 -14.63 -16.81
N MET A 32 6.29 -15.00 -15.70
CA MET A 32 6.29 -16.38 -15.21
C MET A 32 5.48 -17.32 -16.10
N GLU A 33 4.39 -16.83 -16.71
CA GLU A 33 3.57 -17.59 -17.65
C GLU A 33 4.22 -17.71 -19.05
N ASN A 34 4.93 -16.68 -19.50
CA ASN A 34 5.42 -16.61 -20.89
C ASN A 34 6.92 -16.90 -21.03
N CYS A 35 7.71 -16.84 -19.96
CA CYS A 35 9.14 -17.15 -20.01
C CYS A 35 9.43 -18.60 -19.62
N GLY A 36 10.46 -19.19 -20.23
CA GLY A 36 10.85 -20.58 -19.97
C GLY A 36 11.56 -20.84 -18.64
N PRO A 37 11.95 -22.11 -18.38
CA PRO A 37 12.52 -22.59 -17.11
C PRO A 37 13.73 -21.80 -16.60
N ARG A 38 14.54 -21.24 -17.51
CA ARG A 38 15.71 -20.41 -17.15
C ARG A 38 15.35 -19.12 -16.41
N PHE A 39 14.18 -18.55 -16.68
CA PHE A 39 13.68 -17.38 -15.94
C PHE A 39 13.01 -17.81 -14.64
N GLN A 40 12.13 -18.81 -14.72
CA GLN A 40 11.40 -19.36 -13.58
C GLN A 40 12.35 -19.79 -12.45
N SER A 41 13.44 -20.53 -12.79
CA SER A 41 14.47 -20.97 -11.83
C SER A 41 15.17 -19.82 -11.08
N LEU A 42 15.16 -18.59 -11.60
CA LEU A 42 15.71 -17.42 -10.90
C LEU A 42 14.69 -16.74 -9.98
N VAL A 43 13.39 -16.87 -10.28
CA VAL A 43 12.29 -16.25 -9.54
C VAL A 43 11.87 -17.10 -8.34
N VAL A 44 11.94 -18.44 -8.46
CA VAL A 44 11.54 -19.39 -7.40
C VAL A 44 12.56 -19.54 -6.27
N LYS A 45 13.68 -18.82 -6.34
CA LYS A 45 14.71 -18.83 -5.29
C LYS A 45 14.23 -18.09 -4.06
N LYS A 46 14.74 -18.49 -2.89
CA LYS A 46 14.42 -17.88 -1.60
C LYS A 46 14.76 -16.39 -1.58
N ASP A 47 15.84 -15.99 -2.25
CA ASP A 47 16.27 -14.59 -2.34
C ASP A 47 15.32 -13.67 -3.14
N PHE A 48 14.43 -14.24 -3.95
CA PHE A 48 13.36 -13.53 -4.62
C PHE A 48 12.05 -13.71 -3.84
N CYS A 49 11.60 -14.95 -3.62
CA CYS A 49 10.33 -15.23 -2.97
C CYS A 49 10.28 -14.69 -1.54
N LYS A 50 11.26 -15.00 -0.70
CA LYS A 50 11.27 -14.56 0.72
C LYS A 50 11.67 -13.10 0.84
N ASP A 51 12.80 -12.71 0.26
CA ASP A 51 13.40 -11.40 0.54
C ASP A 51 12.77 -10.24 -0.24
N LYS A 52 11.93 -10.53 -1.23
CA LYS A 52 11.24 -9.53 -2.05
C LYS A 52 9.73 -9.65 -1.93
N LEU A 53 9.16 -10.82 -2.19
CA LEU A 53 7.70 -10.96 -2.17
C LEU A 53 7.15 -11.06 -0.75
N VAL A 54 7.61 -12.03 0.06
CA VAL A 54 7.14 -12.17 1.45
C VAL A 54 7.48 -10.94 2.29
N LYS A 55 8.60 -10.28 2.01
CA LYS A 55 8.95 -9.02 2.68
C LYS A 55 7.87 -7.95 2.51
N LEU A 56 7.24 -7.85 1.33
CA LEU A 56 6.17 -6.88 1.06
C LEU A 56 4.87 -7.18 1.80
N LEU A 57 4.69 -8.42 2.29
CA LEU A 57 3.55 -8.80 3.15
C LEU A 57 3.72 -8.32 4.59
N ASN A 58 4.85 -7.70 4.94
CA ASN A 58 5.02 -7.15 6.27
C ASN A 58 4.02 -5.99 6.47
N PRO A 59 3.27 -5.95 7.60
CA PRO A 59 2.32 -4.87 7.89
C PRO A 59 2.90 -3.46 7.75
N ARG A 60 4.22 -3.30 7.92
CA ARG A 60 4.93 -2.03 7.71
C ARG A 60 4.80 -1.44 6.30
N TYR A 61 4.50 -2.25 5.29
CA TYR A 61 4.30 -1.78 3.91
C TYR A 61 2.83 -1.44 3.61
N ASN A 62 1.91 -1.76 4.54
CA ASN A 62 0.47 -1.54 4.44
C ASN A 62 -0.10 -1.87 3.05
N LEU A 63 0.32 -3.00 2.47
CA LEU A 63 0.01 -3.34 1.09
C LEU A 63 -1.50 -3.65 0.95
N PRO A 64 -2.18 -3.25 -0.15
CA PRO A 64 -3.59 -3.54 -0.36
C PRO A 64 -3.86 -5.05 -0.39
N ILE A 65 -5.01 -5.48 0.13
CA ILE A 65 -5.36 -6.90 0.32
C ILE A 65 -5.26 -7.68 -0.99
N ASP A 66 -5.76 -7.12 -2.10
CA ASP A 66 -5.71 -7.75 -3.43
C ASP A 66 -4.27 -8.04 -3.90
N MET A 67 -3.33 -7.18 -3.53
CA MET A 67 -1.92 -7.36 -3.85
C MET A 67 -1.25 -8.38 -2.92
N GLN A 68 -1.63 -8.43 -1.65
CA GLN A 68 -1.18 -9.46 -0.71
C GLN A 68 -1.63 -10.86 -1.18
N GLU A 69 -2.91 -11.00 -1.51
CA GLU A 69 -3.49 -12.24 -2.05
C GLU A 69 -2.78 -12.69 -3.33
N LYS A 70 -2.44 -11.75 -4.22
CA LYS A 70 -1.70 -12.04 -5.45
C LYS A 70 -0.30 -12.58 -5.17
N ILE A 71 0.42 -12.01 -4.19
CA ILE A 71 1.74 -12.51 -3.76
C ILE A 71 1.61 -13.92 -3.17
N LEU A 72 0.63 -14.15 -2.31
CA LEU A 72 0.38 -15.47 -1.72
C LEU A 72 0.03 -16.51 -2.80
N THR A 73 -0.79 -16.10 -3.78
CA THR A 73 -1.13 -16.91 -4.95
C THR A 73 0.11 -17.31 -5.74
N PHE A 74 1.04 -16.39 -6.01
CA PHE A 74 2.31 -16.71 -6.66
C PHE A 74 3.10 -17.79 -5.90
N ILE A 75 3.30 -17.59 -4.60
CA ILE A 75 4.08 -18.52 -3.77
C ILE A 75 3.43 -19.91 -3.77
N MET A 76 2.10 -19.97 -3.63
CA MET A 76 1.35 -21.23 -3.67
C MET A 76 1.47 -21.95 -5.01
N ILE A 77 1.26 -21.23 -6.12
CA ILE A 77 1.34 -21.82 -7.48
C ILE A 77 2.75 -22.33 -7.74
N TRP A 78 3.79 -21.54 -7.42
CA TRP A 78 5.17 -21.92 -7.69
C TRP A 78 5.66 -23.06 -6.80
N ALA A 79 5.17 -23.16 -5.56
CA ALA A 79 5.46 -24.29 -4.67
C ALA A 79 4.88 -25.62 -5.17
N ARG A 80 3.82 -25.60 -5.99
CA ARG A 80 3.25 -26.79 -6.64
C ARG A 80 4.09 -27.29 -7.81
N GLY A 81 5.00 -26.46 -8.33
CA GLY A 81 5.87 -26.79 -9.44
C GLY A 81 5.36 -26.31 -10.80
N PHE A 82 6.23 -26.44 -11.79
CA PHE A 82 5.98 -26.08 -13.19
C PHE A 82 5.99 -27.35 -14.04
N GLN A 83 5.39 -27.30 -15.23
CA GLN A 83 5.41 -28.44 -16.16
C GLN A 83 6.83 -28.79 -16.71
N GLY A 84 7.87 -28.01 -16.39
CA GLY A 84 9.27 -28.27 -16.75
C GLY A 84 10.15 -28.63 -15.56
N MET A 85 11.41 -29.02 -15.83
CA MET A 85 12.43 -29.31 -14.80
C MET A 85 12.95 -28.02 -14.12
N VAL A 86 12.11 -27.37 -13.32
CA VAL A 86 12.50 -26.28 -12.43
C VAL A 86 12.53 -26.81 -11.00
N ASP A 87 13.67 -26.69 -10.33
CA ASP A 87 13.75 -26.98 -8.90
C ASP A 87 12.97 -25.92 -8.11
N VAL A 88 11.94 -26.36 -7.41
CA VAL A 88 11.03 -25.52 -6.61
C VAL A 88 11.17 -25.77 -5.11
N SER A 89 12.22 -26.50 -4.69
CA SER A 89 12.45 -26.82 -3.28
C SER A 89 12.51 -25.56 -2.40
N GLU A 90 13.22 -24.52 -2.86
CA GLU A 90 13.35 -23.26 -2.12
C GLU A 90 12.02 -22.51 -1.93
N VAL A 91 11.18 -22.40 -2.97
CA VAL A 91 9.87 -21.73 -2.86
C VAL A 91 8.87 -22.58 -2.06
N LYS A 92 8.98 -23.91 -2.14
CA LYS A 92 8.20 -24.83 -1.32
C LYS A 92 8.52 -24.68 0.17
N ASP A 93 9.79 -24.52 0.53
CA ASP A 93 10.18 -24.21 1.90
C ASP A 93 9.56 -22.88 2.38
N VAL A 94 9.57 -21.84 1.53
CA VAL A 94 8.94 -20.55 1.85
C VAL A 94 7.43 -20.70 2.05
N TYR A 95 6.75 -21.46 1.20
CA TYR A 95 5.32 -21.76 1.34
C TYR A 95 5.00 -22.47 2.66
N LEU A 96 5.75 -23.52 3.00
CA LEU A 96 5.57 -24.25 4.25
C LEU A 96 5.92 -23.40 5.49
N GLU A 97 6.95 -22.55 5.41
CA GLU A 97 7.28 -21.57 6.46
C GLU A 97 6.11 -20.62 6.72
N LEU A 98 5.39 -20.17 5.68
CA LEU A 98 4.23 -19.29 5.81
C LEU A 98 3.02 -20.01 6.40
N LEU A 99 2.74 -21.24 5.95
CA LEU A 99 1.68 -22.07 6.56
C LEU A 99 1.93 -22.32 8.05
N LYS A 100 3.18 -22.64 8.43
CA LYS A 100 3.55 -22.84 9.83
C LYS A 100 3.33 -21.59 10.69
N LYS A 101 3.42 -20.41 10.08
CA LYS A 101 3.15 -19.11 10.73
C LYS A 101 1.66 -18.75 10.78
N GLY A 102 0.78 -19.59 10.25
CA GLY A 102 -0.67 -19.33 10.23
C GLY A 102 -1.11 -18.40 9.11
N VAL A 103 -0.30 -18.21 8.06
CA VAL A 103 -0.72 -17.42 6.89
C VAL A 103 -1.73 -18.22 6.08
N GLU A 104 -2.93 -17.67 5.92
CA GLU A 104 -3.98 -18.23 5.07
C GLU A 104 -3.68 -17.97 3.59
N PHE A 105 -3.75 -19.01 2.76
CA PHE A 105 -3.58 -18.90 1.32
C PHE A 105 -4.94 -18.97 0.63
N PRO A 106 -5.12 -18.22 -0.48
CA PRO A 106 -6.39 -18.23 -1.22
C PRO A 106 -6.71 -19.63 -1.78
N SER A 107 -7.98 -20.04 -1.65
CA SER A 107 -8.51 -21.30 -2.17
C SER A 107 -8.31 -21.38 -3.68
N SER A 108 -7.80 -22.50 -4.18
CA SER A 108 -7.42 -22.66 -5.60
C SER A 108 -8.58 -22.91 -6.56
N ASP A 109 -9.81 -22.59 -6.18
CA ASP A 109 -11.00 -22.96 -6.95
C ASP A 109 -11.32 -21.91 -8.03
N THR A 110 -11.21 -22.36 -9.28
CA THR A 110 -11.83 -21.83 -10.51
C THR A 110 -11.01 -20.86 -11.36
N ARG A 111 -10.01 -21.40 -12.06
CA ARG A 111 -9.77 -21.03 -13.48
C ARG A 111 -10.24 -22.19 -14.35
N SER A 112 -11.53 -22.21 -14.67
CA SER A 112 -12.09 -22.98 -15.78
C SER A 112 -12.80 -22.02 -16.71
N GLY A 113 -12.26 -21.85 -17.92
CA GLY A 113 -12.99 -21.21 -19.00
C GLY A 113 -14.20 -22.03 -19.43
N GLY A 114 -15.07 -21.41 -20.22
CA GLY A 114 -16.06 -22.12 -21.02
C GLY A 114 -17.50 -21.65 -20.83
N SER A 115 -17.91 -20.75 -21.72
CA SER A 115 -19.21 -20.73 -22.41
C SER A 115 -20.38 -21.48 -21.76
N LYS A 116 -21.41 -20.73 -21.34
CA LYS A 116 -22.79 -21.16 -21.52
C LYS A 116 -23.62 -20.05 -22.15
N ILE A 117 -23.87 -20.26 -23.44
CA ILE A 117 -24.83 -19.57 -24.30
C ILE A 117 -26.23 -20.12 -23.97
N SER A 118 -27.24 -19.26 -24.18
CA SER A 118 -28.65 -19.55 -24.58
C SER A 118 -29.75 -19.51 -23.50
N PRO A 119 -31.02 -19.19 -23.84
CA PRO A 119 -31.52 -18.07 -24.65
C PRO A 119 -32.68 -17.27 -23.99
N ARG A 120 -32.96 -16.13 -24.63
CA ARG A 120 -34.07 -15.13 -24.54
C ARG A 120 -35.51 -15.68 -24.28
N PRO A 121 -36.49 -14.81 -23.92
CA PRO A 121 -37.18 -13.96 -24.91
C PRO A 121 -37.57 -12.52 -24.48
N CYS A 122 -37.75 -11.69 -25.50
CA CYS A 122 -38.16 -10.28 -25.50
C CYS A 122 -39.58 -10.02 -24.98
N ALA A 123 -39.84 -8.79 -24.47
CA ALA A 123 -40.88 -7.89 -25.02
C ALA A 123 -40.86 -6.47 -24.40
N LYS A 124 -40.64 -5.48 -25.27
CA LYS A 124 -41.33 -4.17 -25.45
C LYS A 124 -41.69 -3.33 -24.20
N SER A 125 -41.20 -2.09 -24.12
CA SER A 125 -41.92 -0.87 -24.57
C SER A 125 -41.23 0.46 -24.18
N SER A 126 -41.02 1.29 -25.21
CA SER A 126 -41.15 2.76 -25.29
C SER A 126 -40.29 3.76 -24.46
N PRO A 127 -40.12 5.00 -24.98
CA PRO A 127 -38.96 5.84 -24.70
C PRO A 127 -39.26 6.99 -23.73
N SER A 128 -38.25 7.46 -23.00
CA SER A 128 -38.27 8.81 -22.44
C SER A 128 -36.86 9.39 -22.34
N SER A 129 -36.78 10.57 -22.94
CA SER A 129 -35.74 11.57 -22.95
C SER A 129 -35.32 12.04 -21.55
N ALA A 130 -34.00 12.11 -21.29
CA ALA A 130 -33.33 13.26 -20.65
C ALA A 130 -31.83 12.97 -20.42
N SER A 131 -30.99 13.81 -21.04
CA SER A 131 -29.68 14.29 -20.55
C SER A 131 -28.53 13.30 -20.26
N PRO A 132 -27.41 13.34 -21.00
CA PRO A 132 -26.11 12.95 -20.46
C PRO A 132 -25.46 14.16 -19.77
N ALA A 133 -25.43 14.13 -18.44
CA ALA A 133 -24.52 14.98 -17.67
C ALA A 133 -23.09 14.56 -18.02
N LYS A 134 -22.45 15.29 -18.93
CA LYS A 134 -21.00 15.27 -19.10
C LYS A 134 -20.40 15.85 -17.83
N CYS A 135 -19.90 15.00 -16.93
CA CYS A 135 -18.91 15.45 -15.96
C CYS A 135 -17.63 15.79 -16.74
N SER A 136 -17.52 17.06 -17.06
CA SER A 136 -16.28 17.72 -17.45
C SER A 136 -15.28 17.56 -16.31
N PHE A 137 -14.30 16.69 -16.48
CA PHE A 137 -13.06 16.75 -15.72
C PHE A 137 -12.41 18.09 -16.04
N LEU A 138 -12.46 19.02 -15.09
CA LEU A 138 -11.64 20.22 -15.12
C LEU A 138 -10.18 19.78 -15.00
N PRO A 139 -9.26 20.23 -15.89
CA PRO A 139 -7.85 20.05 -15.66
C PRO A 139 -7.43 20.98 -14.52
N LEU A 140 -7.13 20.40 -13.37
CA LEU A 140 -6.51 21.12 -12.24
C LEU A 140 -5.08 21.54 -12.65
N PRO A 141 -4.58 22.72 -12.23
CA PRO A 141 -3.35 23.28 -12.75
C PRO A 141 -2.16 22.37 -12.48
N THR A 142 -1.41 22.07 -13.54
CA THR A 142 -0.11 21.42 -13.52
C THR A 142 0.89 22.31 -12.78
N GLY A 143 0.88 22.23 -11.45
CA GLY A 143 2.04 22.56 -10.64
C GLY A 143 3.16 21.54 -10.89
N PRO A 144 4.42 21.85 -10.54
CA PRO A 144 5.51 20.89 -10.66
C PRO A 144 5.27 19.73 -9.69
N THR A 145 4.72 18.62 -10.20
CA THR A 145 4.49 17.43 -9.37
C THR A 145 5.82 16.83 -8.94
N LEU A 146 5.97 16.53 -7.64
CA LEU A 146 7.16 15.87 -7.11
C LEU A 146 6.92 14.37 -7.00
N LEU A 147 7.59 13.62 -7.87
CA LEU A 147 7.75 12.17 -7.70
C LEU A 147 8.76 11.92 -6.57
N LEU A 148 8.26 11.78 -5.34
CA LEU A 148 9.11 11.55 -4.17
C LEU A 148 9.92 10.26 -4.34
N THR A 149 11.22 10.36 -4.06
CA THR A 149 12.07 9.17 -4.04
C THR A 149 11.67 8.26 -2.87
N PRO A 150 11.87 6.93 -2.97
CA PRO A 150 11.45 6.06 -1.88
C PRO A 150 12.19 6.26 -0.56
N GLU A 151 13.40 6.82 -0.59
CA GLU A 151 14.11 7.23 0.64
C GLU A 151 13.44 8.44 1.30
N GLN A 152 12.94 9.39 0.50
CA GLN A 152 12.16 10.53 1.01
C GLN A 152 10.81 10.06 1.57
N ILE A 153 10.16 9.09 0.92
CA ILE A 153 8.91 8.49 1.41
C ILE A 153 9.14 7.78 2.76
N GLY A 154 10.22 7.00 2.90
CA GLY A 154 10.56 6.35 4.17
C GLY A 154 10.85 7.35 5.31
N LYS A 155 11.55 8.45 5.01
CA LYS A 155 11.76 9.55 5.97
C LYS A 155 10.45 10.23 6.34
N LEU A 156 9.59 10.50 5.36
CA LEU A 156 8.27 11.09 5.58
C LEU A 156 7.43 10.24 6.52
N TYR A 157 7.37 8.92 6.31
CA TYR A 157 6.67 8.02 7.23
C TYR A 157 7.22 8.08 8.66
N SER A 158 8.54 8.22 8.82
CA SER A 158 9.15 8.38 10.15
C SER A 158 8.76 9.72 10.80
N GLU A 159 8.68 10.80 10.02
CA GLU A 159 8.19 12.11 10.47
C GLU A 159 6.71 12.05 10.88
N LEU A 160 5.88 11.35 10.10
CA LEU A 160 4.45 11.15 10.39
C LEU A 160 4.23 10.27 11.63
N ASP A 161 5.04 9.24 11.85
CA ASP A 161 4.96 8.42 13.07
C ASP A 161 5.29 9.23 14.33
N MET A 162 6.27 10.13 14.23
CA MET A 162 6.58 11.07 15.30
C MET A 162 5.43 12.06 15.53
N ALA A 163 4.76 12.55 14.47
CA ALA A 163 3.56 13.36 14.60
C ALA A 163 2.42 12.61 15.32
N LYS A 164 2.17 11.35 14.95
CA LYS A 164 1.20 10.46 15.63
C LYS A 164 1.57 10.24 17.10
N MET A 165 2.86 10.16 17.44
CA MET A 165 3.30 10.09 18.83
C MET A 165 3.04 11.39 19.59
N ASN A 166 3.37 12.54 18.98
CA ASN A 166 3.12 13.86 19.56
C ASN A 166 1.62 14.07 19.84
N VAL A 167 0.75 13.70 18.91
CA VAL A 167 -0.72 13.74 19.10
C VAL A 167 -1.15 12.89 20.29
N ARG A 168 -0.63 11.67 20.43
CA ARG A 168 -0.97 10.78 21.55
C ARG A 168 -0.55 11.36 22.90
N VAL A 169 0.66 11.92 22.99
CA VAL A 169 1.15 12.56 24.21
C VAL A 169 0.32 13.80 24.53
N MET A 170 0.08 14.66 23.53
CA MET A 170 -0.71 15.89 23.68
C MET A 170 -2.15 15.60 24.12
N SER A 171 -2.79 14.58 23.54
CA SER A 171 -4.12 14.12 23.94
C SER A 171 -4.13 13.58 25.38
N SER A 172 -3.08 12.89 25.81
CA SER A 172 -2.96 12.37 27.18
C SER A 172 -2.85 13.50 28.19
N ILE A 173 -1.99 14.49 27.90
CA ILE A 173 -1.84 15.70 28.72
C ILE A 173 -3.17 16.44 28.82
N LEU A 174 -3.86 16.69 27.70
CA LEU A 174 -5.16 17.38 27.69
C LEU A 174 -6.24 16.62 28.46
N LYS A 175 -6.18 15.29 28.50
CA LYS A 175 -7.16 14.45 29.22
C LYS A 175 -6.92 14.41 30.73
N GLU A 176 -5.65 14.47 31.15
CA GLU A 176 -5.26 14.44 32.56
C GLU A 176 -5.27 15.83 33.22
N ASN A 177 -5.25 16.90 32.42
CA ASN A 177 -5.32 18.26 32.95
C ASN A 177 -6.75 18.59 33.44
N VAL A 178 -6.82 19.05 34.69
CA VAL A 178 -8.02 19.58 35.32
C VAL A 178 -7.88 21.10 35.41
N PRO A 179 -8.83 21.89 34.89
CA PRO A 179 -8.76 23.35 34.95
C PRO A 179 -8.55 23.85 36.39
N GLY A 180 -7.46 24.58 36.62
CA GLY A 180 -7.12 25.16 37.93
C GLY A 180 -6.18 24.32 38.82
N SER A 181 -5.81 23.10 38.40
CA SER A 181 -4.76 22.28 39.05
C SER A 181 -3.76 21.74 38.03
N GLU A 182 -3.42 22.57 37.05
CA GLU A 182 -2.53 22.21 35.95
C GLU A 182 -1.08 22.11 36.44
N ASN A 183 -0.39 21.07 36.02
CA ASN A 183 1.02 20.90 36.29
C ASN A 183 1.83 21.83 35.34
N PRO A 184 2.69 22.72 35.87
CA PRO A 184 3.45 23.66 35.05
C PRO A 184 4.39 22.98 34.04
N ASP A 185 4.94 21.81 34.38
CA ASP A 185 5.82 21.06 33.49
C ASP A 185 5.04 20.48 32.30
N ASP A 186 3.83 19.96 32.55
CA ASP A 186 2.95 19.43 31.52
C ASP A 186 2.46 20.54 30.58
N MET A 187 2.16 21.73 31.12
CA MET A 187 1.79 22.88 30.31
C MET A 187 2.95 23.40 29.45
N ASN A 188 4.19 23.35 29.96
CA ASN A 188 5.37 23.68 29.17
C ASN A 188 5.61 22.68 28.02
N LEU A 189 5.45 21.38 28.31
CA LEU A 189 5.53 20.32 27.31
C LEU A 189 4.43 20.47 26.26
N LEU A 190 3.19 20.75 26.70
CA LEU A 190 2.04 20.96 25.84
C LEU A 190 2.26 22.12 24.86
N GLN A 191 2.83 23.24 25.31
CA GLN A 191 3.18 24.35 24.42
C GLN A 191 4.24 23.99 23.38
N LYS A 192 5.24 23.18 23.75
CA LYS A 192 6.26 22.69 22.81
C LYS A 192 5.63 21.77 21.76
N LEU A 193 4.80 20.83 22.21
CA LEU A 193 4.08 19.91 21.33
C LEU A 193 3.12 20.65 20.38
N TYR A 194 2.38 21.65 20.86
CA TYR A 194 1.49 22.47 20.03
C TYR A 194 2.26 23.13 18.87
N LYS A 195 3.41 23.76 19.15
CA LYS A 195 4.26 24.38 18.12
C LYS A 195 4.77 23.35 17.12
N THR A 196 5.22 22.18 17.60
CA THR A 196 5.68 21.09 16.71
C THR A 196 4.56 20.55 15.83
N CYS A 197 3.36 20.34 16.40
CA CYS A 197 2.18 19.89 15.66
C CYS A 197 1.74 20.90 14.59
N ARG A 198 1.78 22.21 14.87
CA ARG A 198 1.52 23.27 13.87
C ARG A 198 2.50 23.24 12.70
N MET A 199 3.81 23.17 12.98
CA MET A 199 4.82 23.07 11.91
C MET A 199 4.64 21.80 11.06
N MET A 200 4.27 20.68 11.68
CA MET A 200 3.96 19.44 10.96
C MET A 200 2.71 19.58 10.10
N GLN A 201 1.67 20.25 10.60
CA GLN A 201 0.42 20.50 9.86
C GLN A 201 0.67 21.34 8.60
N GLU A 202 1.46 22.41 8.70
CA GLU A 202 1.84 23.26 7.55
C GLU A 202 2.58 22.44 6.49
N ARG A 203 3.58 21.67 6.90
CA ARG A 203 4.34 20.78 6.01
C ARG A 203 3.45 19.72 5.34
N ILE A 204 2.49 19.15 6.08
CA ILE A 204 1.55 18.16 5.52
C ILE A 204 0.65 18.80 4.46
N MET A 205 0.15 20.01 4.70
CA MET A 205 -0.66 20.75 3.72
C MET A 205 0.12 21.03 2.42
N GLU A 206 1.39 21.41 2.53
CA GLU A 206 2.27 21.58 1.35
C GLU A 206 2.46 20.25 0.58
N LEU A 207 2.64 19.15 1.31
CA LEU A 207 2.82 17.82 0.71
C LEU A 207 1.54 17.31 0.03
N LEU A 208 0.37 17.58 0.60
CA LEU A 208 -0.91 17.17 0.01
C LEU A 208 -1.15 17.76 -1.38
N VAL A 209 -0.64 18.96 -1.64
CA VAL A 209 -0.78 19.63 -2.94
C VAL A 209 0.27 19.16 -3.96
N THR A 210 1.38 18.58 -3.49
CA THR A 210 2.56 18.29 -4.33
C THR A 210 2.81 16.80 -4.59
N VAL A 211 2.27 15.91 -3.75
CA VAL A 211 2.47 14.46 -3.83
C VAL A 211 1.38 13.80 -4.66
N GLU A 212 1.77 12.95 -5.62
CA GLU A 212 0.87 12.14 -6.46
C GLU A 212 0.67 10.70 -5.95
N ASN A 213 1.49 10.28 -4.98
CA ASN A 213 1.42 8.94 -4.42
C ASN A 213 0.17 8.83 -3.53
N GLU A 214 -0.87 8.15 -4.02
CA GLU A 214 -2.16 7.97 -3.33
C GLU A 214 -2.01 7.44 -1.90
N ASP A 215 -1.07 6.52 -1.67
CA ASP A 215 -0.87 5.92 -0.35
C ASP A 215 -0.29 6.95 0.63
N VAL A 216 0.66 7.76 0.16
CA VAL A 216 1.22 8.87 0.94
C VAL A 216 0.15 9.93 1.20
N ILE A 217 -0.70 10.24 0.22
CA ILE A 217 -1.81 11.19 0.37
C ILE A 217 -2.77 10.71 1.46
N ILE A 218 -3.17 9.43 1.45
CA ILE A 218 -4.08 8.87 2.46
C ILE A 218 -3.51 9.05 3.87
N GLU A 219 -2.23 8.70 4.06
CA GLU A 219 -1.56 8.81 5.37
C GLU A 219 -1.37 10.28 5.79
N LEU A 220 -1.06 11.18 4.85
CA LEU A 220 -1.00 12.62 5.09
C LEU A 220 -2.35 13.18 5.54
N ILE A 221 -3.45 12.79 4.89
CA ILE A 221 -4.81 13.20 5.26
C ILE A 221 -5.13 12.73 6.69
N GLN A 222 -4.89 11.44 7.00
CA GLN A 222 -5.21 10.87 8.30
C GLN A 222 -4.44 11.57 9.44
N VAL A 223 -3.13 11.78 9.28
CA VAL A 223 -2.33 12.48 10.29
C VAL A 223 -2.75 13.95 10.44
N ASN A 224 -3.15 14.60 9.35
CA ASN A 224 -3.66 15.95 9.40
C ASN A 224 -4.98 16.04 10.20
N GLU A 225 -5.88 15.07 10.03
CA GLU A 225 -7.12 14.99 10.82
C GLU A 225 -6.82 14.80 12.32
N ASP A 226 -5.91 13.88 12.65
CA ASP A 226 -5.47 13.63 14.03
C ASP A 226 -4.85 14.88 14.68
N LEU A 227 -3.96 15.57 13.96
CA LEU A 227 -3.37 16.84 14.41
C LEU A 227 -4.44 17.91 14.62
N ASN A 228 -5.36 18.06 13.67
CA ASN A 228 -6.42 19.04 13.76
C ASN A 228 -7.33 18.80 14.97
N ASN A 229 -7.67 17.55 15.27
CA ASN A 229 -8.48 17.18 16.43
C ASN A 229 -7.80 17.55 17.76
N VAL A 230 -6.49 17.27 17.89
CA VAL A 230 -5.76 17.59 19.13
C VAL A 230 -5.50 19.09 19.28
N LEU A 231 -5.25 19.80 18.18
CA LEU A 231 -5.04 21.26 18.20
C LEU A 231 -6.34 21.99 18.58
N LEU A 232 -7.49 21.58 18.04
CA LEU A 232 -8.80 22.10 18.44
C LEU A 232 -9.10 21.81 19.92
N GLY A 233 -8.62 20.68 20.44
CA GLY A 233 -8.73 20.34 21.85
C GLY A 233 -7.87 21.21 22.78
N HIS A 234 -6.77 21.78 22.28
CA HIS A 234 -5.94 22.73 23.03
C HIS A 234 -6.47 24.17 22.98
N GLU A 235 -7.19 24.53 21.91
CA GLU A 235 -7.77 25.87 21.72
C GLU A 235 -9.14 26.06 22.41
N ARG A 236 -9.68 25.00 23.03
CA ARG A 236 -10.91 25.03 23.87
C ARG A 236 -10.57 25.13 25.34
#